data_AF-A0A5E5BSZ4-F1
#
_entry.id   AF-A0A5E5BSZ4-F1
#
_cell.length_a   1.000
_cell.length_b   1.000
_cell.length_c   1.000
_cell.angle_alpha   90.00
_cell.angle_beta   90.00
_cell.angle_gamma   90.00
#
_symmetry.space_group_name_H-M   'P 1'
#
loop_
_entity.id
_entity.type
_entity.pdbx_description
1 polymer ?
#
loop_
_entity_poly.entity_id
_entity_poly.type
_entity_poly.pdbx_seq_one_letter_code
_entity_poly.pdbx_strand_id
1 'polypeptide(L)' 'MKKNADLVERLRLAAELARALVERDAVRKNASGGRPEDIAQRLWANHRVRLAARRLGGDPPAP' A
#
# COMPACT_ATOMS: atom_id res chain seq x y z
N MET A 1 4.67 24.51 15.51
CA MET A 1 5.51 23.30 15.33
C MET A 1 4.67 22.04 15.08
N LYS A 2 3.64 21.73 15.88
CA LYS A 2 2.79 20.51 15.72
C LYS A 2 2.19 20.31 14.31
N LYS A 3 1.62 21.37 13.71
CA LYS A 3 1.08 21.33 12.33
C LYS A 3 2.09 20.91 11.26
N ASN A 4 3.37 21.26 11.44
CA ASN A 4 4.41 20.90 10.49
C ASN A 4 4.79 19.42 10.63
N ALA A 5 4.81 18.89 11.86
CA ALA A 5 5.02 17.47 12.10
C ALA A 5 3.87 16.63 11.51
N ASP A 6 2.62 17.06 11.72
CA ASP A 6 1.44 16.37 11.18
C ASP A 6 1.44 16.36 9.64
N LEU A 7 1.84 17.47 9.01
CA LEU A 7 1.99 17.57 7.56
C LEU A 7 3.08 16.64 7.03
N VAL A 8 4.26 16.64 7.67
CA VAL A 8 5.37 15.75 7.29
C VAL A 8 4.96 14.29 7.39
N GLU A 9 4.23 13.92 8.43
CA GLU A 9 3.76 12.54 8.60
C GLU A 9 2.75 12.14 7.53
N ARG A 10 1.80 13.01 7.19
CA ARG A 10 0.88 12.77 6.07
C ARG A 10 1.61 12.60 4.73
N LEU A 11 2.66 13.38 4.48
CA LEU A 11 3.46 13.25 3.25
C LEU A 11 4.22 11.92 3.21
N ARG A 12 4.74 11.43 4.35
CA ARG A 12 5.36 10.11 4.44
C ARG A 12 4.37 8.99 4.14
N LEU A 13 3.18 9.05 4.74
CA LEU A 13 2.12 8.07 4.50
C LEU A 13 1.65 8.08 3.04
N ALA A 14 1.56 9.26 2.42
CA ALA A 14 1.24 9.39 1.00
C ALA A 14 2.33 8.77 0.11
N ALA A 15 3.61 8.97 0.44
CA ALA A 15 4.73 8.34 -0.27
C ALA A 15 4.72 6.81 -0.11
N GLU A 16 4.38 6.29 1.07
CA GLU A 16 4.22 4.85 1.30
C GLU A 16 3.12 4.26 0.41
N LEU A 17 1.96 4.93 0.33
CA LEU A 17 0.86 4.50 -0.54
C LEU A 17 1.27 4.53 -2.02
N ALA A 18 1.95 5.60 -2.46
CA ALA A 18 2.43 5.70 -3.83
C ALA A 18 3.38 4.55 -4.19
N ARG A 19 4.32 4.22 -3.30
CA ARG A 19 5.22 3.07 -3.47
C ARG A 19 4.46 1.75 -3.55
N ALA A 20 3.49 1.52 -2.67
CA ALA A 20 2.69 0.29 -2.68
C ALA A 20 1.89 0.12 -3.98
N LEU A 21 1.39 1.22 -4.56
CA LEU A 21 0.69 1.21 -5.85
C LEU A 21 1.63 0.81 -7.00
N VAL A 22 2.84 1.37 -7.03
CA VAL A 22 3.86 1.01 -8.04
C VAL A 22 4.25 -0.47 -7.92
N GLU A 23 4.47 -0.96 -6.70
CA GLU A 23 4.78 -2.38 -6.45
C GLU A 23 3.63 -3.30 -6.91
N ARG A 24 2.37 -2.94 -6.61
CA ARG A 24 1.19 -3.68 -7.08
C ARG A 24 1.10 -3.72 -8.60
N ASP A 25 1.36 -2.61 -9.27
CA ASP A 25 1.31 -2.55 -10.72
C ASP A 25 2.42 -3.40 -11.36
N ALA A 26 3.60 -3.46 -10.75
CA ALA A 26 4.67 -4.39 -11.17
C ALA A 26 4.25 -5.86 -11.00
N VAL A 27 3.65 -6.21 -9.84
CA VAL A 27 3.13 -7.57 -9.60
C VAL A 27 2.04 -7.92 -10.61
N ARG A 28 1.12 -7.00 -10.92
CA ARG A 28 0.05 -7.23 -11.91
C ARG A 28 0.58 -7.55 -13.30
N LYS A 29 1.69 -6.92 -13.70
CA LYS A 29 2.36 -7.16 -14.99
C LYS A 29 3.09 -8.50 -15.03
N ASN A 30 3.68 -8.92 -13.91
CA ASN A 30 4.56 -10.10 -13.86
C ASN A 30 3.82 -11.39 -13.47
N ALA A 31 2.81 -11.31 -12.61
CA ALA A 31 2.03 -12.45 -12.14
C ALA A 31 0.82 -12.64 -13.06
N SER A 32 0.80 -13.67 -13.90
CA SER A 32 -0.26 -13.89 -14.92
C SER A 32 -1.60 -14.30 -14.32
N GLY A 33 -1.60 -14.84 -13.09
CA GLY A 33 -2.79 -15.28 -12.35
C GLY A 33 -3.22 -16.71 -12.65
N GLY A 34 -2.46 -17.45 -13.48
CA GLY A 34 -2.71 -18.85 -13.79
C GLY A 34 -2.15 -19.84 -12.76
N ARG A 35 -1.24 -19.39 -11.88
CA ARG A 35 -0.64 -20.22 -10.83
C ARG A 35 -1.03 -19.74 -9.43
N PRO A 36 -1.14 -20.63 -8.44
CA PRO A 36 -1.41 -20.26 -7.05
C PRO A 36 -0.46 -19.19 -6.49
N GLU A 37 0.83 -19.25 -6.86
CA GLU A 37 1.84 -18.28 -6.42
C GLU A 37 1.58 -16.89 -6.99
N ASP A 38 1.13 -16.81 -8.24
CA ASP A 38 0.79 -15.55 -8.90
C ASP A 38 -0.44 -14.90 -8.22
N ILE A 39 -1.41 -15.72 -7.83
CA ILE A 39 -2.60 -15.28 -7.08
C ILE A 39 -2.18 -14.77 -5.69
N ALA A 40 -1.34 -15.51 -4.98
CA ALA A 40 -0.84 -15.11 -3.66
C ALA A 40 -0.09 -13.77 -3.71
N GLN A 41 0.79 -13.59 -4.69
CA GLN A 41 1.51 -12.33 -4.89
C GLN A 41 0.57 -11.15 -5.16
N ARG A 42 -0.44 -11.34 -6.02
CA ARG A 42 -1.45 -10.31 -6.32
C ARG A 42 -2.27 -9.94 -5.06
N LEU A 43 -2.70 -10.93 -4.28
CA LEU A 43 -3.43 -10.71 -3.03
C LEU A 43 -2.59 -9.94 -2.02
N TRP A 44 -1.32 -10.32 -1.86
CA TRP A 44 -0.40 -9.63 -0.96
C TRP A 44 -0.18 -8.17 -1.36
N ALA A 45 0.05 -7.90 -2.65
CA ALA A 45 0.24 -6.54 -3.15
C ALA A 45 -1.02 -5.68 -2.92
N ASN A 46 -2.22 -6.23 -3.14
CA ASN A 46 -3.48 -5.55 -2.85
C ASN A 46 -3.64 -5.26 -1.35
N HIS A 47 -3.28 -6.22 -0.50
CA HIS A 47 -3.36 -6.05 0.95
C HIS A 47 -2.43 -4.93 1.43
N ARG A 48 -1.20 -4.85 0.92
CA ARG A 48 -0.26 -3.75 1.24
C ARG A 48 -0.80 -2.38 0.87
N VAL A 49 -1.37 -2.23 -0.33
CA VAL A 49 -2.03 -0.97 -0.74
C VAL A 49 -3.16 -0.60 0.21
N ARG A 50 -3.99 -1.58 0.60
CA ARG A 50 -5.09 -1.35 1.55
C ARG A 50 -4.60 -0.87 2.91
N LEU A 51 -3.51 -1.46 3.44
CA LEU A 51 -2.92 -1.03 4.71
C LEU A 51 -2.36 0.39 4.62
N ALA A 52 -1.61 0.72 3.56
CA ALA A 52 -1.05 2.05 3.37
C ALA A 52 -2.14 3.13 3.23
N ALA A 53 -3.22 2.82 2.50
CA ALA A 53 -4.36 3.72 2.35
C ALA A 53 -5.09 3.96 3.68
N ARG A 54 -5.27 2.92 4.51
CA ARG A 54 -5.86 3.05 5.84
C ARG A 54 -5.03 3.94 6.76
N ARG A 55 -3.71 3.72 6.81
CA ARG A 55 -2.79 4.56 7.60
C ARG A 55 -2.87 6.03 7.19
N LEU A 56 -2.88 6.30 5.88
CA LEU A 56 -3.03 7.66 5.36
C LEU A 56 -4.40 8.28 5.70
N GLY A 57 -5.47 7.47 5.68
CA GLY A 57 -6.83 7.88 6.07
C GLY A 57 -7.01 8.10 7.58
N GLY A 58 -6.04 7.70 8.40
CA GLY A 58 -6.15 7.75 9.87
C GLY A 58 -6.90 6.57 10.48
N ASP A 59 -7.19 5.53 9.70
CA ASP A 59 -7.83 4.31 10.19
C ASP A 59 -6.79 3.38 10.85
N PRO A 60 -7.05 2.88 12.06
CA PRO A 60 -6.19 1.87 12.66
C PRO A 60 -6.21 0.57 11.83
N PRO A 61 -5.10 -0.19 11.79
CA PRO A 61 -5.11 -1.51 11.17
C PRO A 61 -6.14 -2.40 11.87
N ALA A 62 -7.00 -3.05 11.09
CA ALA A 62 -7.89 -4.09 11.61
C ALA A 62 -7.06 -5.26 12.15
N PRO A 63 -7.53 -5.94 13.22
CA PRO A 63 -6.83 -7.09 13.81
C PRO A 63 -6.59 -8.23 12.82
#